data_AF-A0A932L6J2-F1
#
_entry.id   AF-A0A932L6J2-F1
#
_cell.length_a   1.000
_cell.length_b   1.000
_cell.length_c   1.000
_cell.angle_alpha   90.00
_cell.angle_beta   90.00
_cell.angle_gamma   90.00
#
_symmetry.space_group_name_H-M   'P 1'
#
loop_
_entity.id
_entity.type
_entity.pdbx_description
1 polymer ?
#
loop_
_entity_poly.entity_id
_entity_poly.type
_entity_poly.pdbx_seq_one_letter_code
_entity_poly.pdbx_strand_id
1 'polypeptide(L)'
;ARSKIKYEFAATSTRPALTLYWYDGGNLPSKEVMGDKNAGGSGCLIVGEKGKLYSPDDYGKKYELIGDITEPTVEFRQPAGEGSSDSVHFKEFANAIRGGEPTMSNFPDYAGPLTETVLLGNLAVWSGKKVEWDAKNMKATNAPELEPIIKPEYRGGYTL
;
A
#
# COMPACT_ATOMS: atom_id res chain seq x y z
N ALA A 1 2.36 -6.22 -18.78
CA ALA A 1 1.60 -4.98 -19.02
C ALA A 1 2.38 -3.80 -18.41
N ARG A 2 2.05 -2.55 -18.74
CA ARG A 2 2.69 -1.35 -18.17
C ARG A 2 1.60 -0.44 -17.63
N SER A 3 1.71 0.01 -16.39
CA SER A 3 0.70 0.87 -15.76
C SER A 3 1.34 2.02 -14.99
N LYS A 4 0.60 3.13 -14.93
CA LYS A 4 0.84 4.27 -14.04
C LYS A 4 -0.49 4.59 -13.38
N ILE A 5 -0.57 4.45 -12.06
CA ILE A 5 -1.82 4.59 -11.32
C ILE A 5 -1.64 5.78 -10.37
N LYS A 6 -2.64 6.66 -10.34
CA LYS A 6 -2.75 7.73 -9.34
C LYS A 6 -3.89 7.37 -8.40
N TYR A 7 -3.58 7.20 -7.12
CA TYR A 7 -4.57 7.09 -6.06
C TYR A 7 -4.71 8.43 -5.35
N GLU A 8 -5.93 8.79 -5.02
CA GLU A 8 -6.27 9.99 -4.26
C GLU A 8 -6.98 9.56 -2.99
N PHE A 9 -6.32 9.68 -1.85
CA PHE A 9 -6.93 9.37 -0.56
C PHE A 9 -7.35 10.67 0.11
N ALA A 10 -8.59 10.70 0.59
CA ALA A 10 -9.09 11.81 1.38
C ALA A 10 -8.27 12.01 2.67
N ALA A 11 -8.38 13.22 3.22
CA ALA A 11 -7.86 13.51 4.56
C ALA A 11 -8.62 12.68 5.61
N THR A 12 -7.93 12.36 6.69
CA THR A 12 -8.52 11.75 7.88
C THR A 12 -8.36 12.71 9.07
N SER A 13 -8.86 12.32 10.24
CA SER A 13 -8.61 13.06 11.49
C SER A 13 -7.12 13.08 11.89
N THR A 14 -6.29 12.20 11.33
CA THR A 14 -4.89 12.01 11.74
C THR A 14 -3.88 12.37 10.65
N ARG A 15 -4.31 12.57 9.40
CA ARG A 15 -3.41 12.95 8.29
C ARG A 15 -4.14 13.75 7.20
N PRO A 16 -3.45 14.64 6.47
CA PRO A 16 -4.01 15.30 5.30
C PRO A 16 -4.34 14.31 4.18
N ALA A 17 -5.03 14.82 3.15
CA ALA A 17 -5.21 14.09 1.90
C ALA A 17 -3.84 13.78 1.28
N LEU A 18 -3.71 12.59 0.70
CA LEU A 18 -2.45 12.16 0.08
C LEU A 18 -2.71 11.61 -1.31
N THR A 19 -1.73 11.85 -2.19
CA THR A 19 -1.70 11.25 -3.53
C THR A 19 -0.60 10.21 -3.56
N LEU A 20 -0.93 9.00 -3.99
CA LEU A 20 0.04 7.94 -4.23
C LEU A 20 0.14 7.70 -5.74
N TYR A 21 1.37 7.69 -6.26
CA TYR A 21 1.66 7.28 -7.62
C TYR A 21 2.30 5.89 -7.60
N TRP A 22 1.72 4.96 -8.34
CA TRP A 22 2.26 3.61 -8.54
C TRP A 22 2.72 3.45 -9.98
N TYR A 23 3.96 3.02 -10.16
CA TYR A 23 4.57 2.79 -11.47
C TYR A 23 4.94 1.32 -11.59
N ASP A 24 4.49 0.66 -12.65
CA ASP A 24 4.76 -0.78 -12.88
C ASP A 24 5.09 -1.07 -14.35
N GLY A 25 5.76 -2.20 -14.58
CA GLY A 25 6.16 -2.67 -15.91
C GLY A 25 7.29 -1.85 -16.54
N GLY A 26 8.20 -1.31 -15.73
CA GLY A 26 9.31 -0.46 -16.19
C GLY A 26 8.93 1.01 -16.41
N ASN A 27 7.69 1.40 -16.07
CA ASN A 27 7.40 2.81 -15.84
C ASN A 27 8.16 3.29 -14.61
N LEU A 28 8.70 4.51 -14.66
CA LEU A 28 9.41 5.14 -13.55
C LEU A 28 8.86 6.55 -13.29
N PRO A 29 9.02 7.08 -12.07
CA PRO A 29 8.78 8.48 -11.78
C PRO A 29 9.64 9.40 -12.67
N SER A 30 9.21 10.64 -12.86
CA SER A 30 10.00 11.62 -13.63
C SER A 30 11.28 12.00 -12.88
N LYS A 31 12.29 12.48 -13.62
CA LYS A 31 13.51 13.04 -13.02
C LYS A 31 13.22 14.23 -12.10
N GLU A 32 12.18 15.02 -12.40
CA GLU A 32 11.73 16.12 -11.54
C GLU A 32 11.33 15.60 -10.14
N VAL A 33 10.58 14.50 -10.10
CA VAL A 33 10.18 13.85 -8.84
C VAL A 33 11.37 13.21 -8.15
N MET A 34 12.27 12.54 -8.89
CA MET A 34 13.42 11.84 -8.32
C MET A 34 14.60 12.76 -7.94
N GLY A 35 14.68 13.97 -8.50
CA GLY A 35 15.87 14.82 -8.42
C GLY A 35 17.08 14.13 -9.04
N ASP A 36 18.20 14.12 -8.33
CA ASP A 36 19.46 13.50 -8.78
C ASP A 36 19.48 11.97 -8.61
N LYS A 37 18.42 11.38 -8.06
CA LYS A 37 18.32 9.92 -7.88
C LYS A 37 17.84 9.24 -9.15
N ASN A 38 18.39 8.05 -9.39
CA ASN A 38 17.83 7.14 -10.38
C ASN A 38 16.87 6.19 -9.68
N ALA A 39 15.62 6.13 -10.17
CA ALA A 39 14.66 5.17 -9.70
C ALA A 39 15.13 3.74 -10.06
N GLY A 40 15.12 2.85 -9.08
CA GLY A 40 15.39 1.43 -9.29
C GLY A 40 14.20 0.71 -9.95
N GLY A 41 14.31 -0.61 -10.11
CA GLY A 41 13.19 -1.46 -10.54
C GLY A 41 12.14 -1.72 -9.44
N SER A 42 12.41 -1.24 -8.23
CA SER A 42 11.63 -1.36 -6.98
C SER A 42 12.02 -0.15 -6.11
N GLY A 43 11.17 0.24 -5.16
CA GLY A 43 11.45 1.33 -4.25
C GLY A 43 10.26 2.22 -3.92
N CYS A 44 10.46 3.07 -2.93
CA CYS A 44 9.48 4.03 -2.45
C CYS A 44 10.10 5.42 -2.33
N LEU A 45 9.37 6.45 -2.75
CA LEU A 45 9.72 7.84 -2.53
C LEU A 45 8.58 8.54 -1.80
N ILE A 46 8.86 9.05 -0.61
CA ILE A 46 7.96 9.91 0.14
C ILE A 46 8.38 11.36 -0.11
N VAL A 47 7.45 12.20 -0.55
CA VAL A 47 7.69 13.62 -0.81
C VAL A 47 6.94 14.43 0.25
N GLY A 48 7.68 15.11 1.12
CA GLY A 48 7.15 16.02 2.13
C GLY A 48 7.49 17.48 1.82
N GLU A 49 6.95 18.40 2.62
CA GLU A 49 7.13 19.84 2.45
C GLU A 49 8.60 20.30 2.61
N LYS A 50 9.36 19.61 3.47
CA LYS A 50 10.76 19.95 3.80
C LYS A 50 11.80 19.17 2.97
N GLY A 51 11.36 18.13 2.27
CA GLY A 51 12.25 17.28 1.47
C GLY A 51 11.65 15.88 1.25
N LYS A 52 12.51 14.93 0.90
CA LYS A 52 12.08 13.59 0.45
C LYS A 52 12.78 12.49 1.25
N LEU A 53 12.11 11.35 1.40
CA LEU A 53 12.71 10.10 1.87
C LEU A 53 12.65 9.10 0.73
N TYR A 54 13.81 8.62 0.29
CA TYR A 54 13.91 7.63 -0.78
C TYR A 54 14.43 6.30 -0.23
N SER A 55 13.72 5.21 -0.52
CA SER A 55 14.22 3.86 -0.37
C SER A 55 14.32 3.18 -1.76
N PRO A 56 15.47 2.60 -2.11
CA PRO A 56 15.66 1.92 -3.39
C PRO A 56 15.09 0.49 -3.41
N ASP A 57 14.37 0.08 -2.37
CA ASP A 57 13.68 -1.21 -2.26
C ASP A 57 12.32 -1.05 -1.58
N ASP A 58 11.45 -2.05 -1.75
CA ASP A 58 10.08 -2.01 -1.21
C ASP A 58 10.00 -2.36 0.28
N TYR A 59 11.12 -2.72 0.92
CA TYR A 59 11.19 -3.09 2.33
C TYR A 59 11.70 -1.97 3.23
N GLY A 60 12.18 -0.85 2.66
CA GLY A 60 12.64 0.29 3.44
C GLY A 60 13.93 0.01 4.24
N LYS A 61 14.64 -1.09 3.95
CA LYS A 61 15.80 -1.53 4.77
C LYS A 61 16.93 -0.51 4.73
N LYS A 62 17.06 0.20 3.61
CA LYS A 62 17.91 1.37 3.46
C LYS A 62 17.06 2.53 2.97
N TYR A 63 17.31 3.71 3.50
CA TYR A 63 16.72 4.94 2.99
C TYR A 63 17.76 6.06 3.00
N GLU A 64 17.43 7.11 2.26
CA GLU A 64 18.16 8.36 2.21
C GLU A 64 17.18 9.52 2.38
N LEU A 65 17.56 10.49 3.22
CA LEU A 65 16.85 11.77 3.34
C LEU A 65 17.47 12.76 2.36
N ILE A 66 16.61 13.40 1.57
CA ILE A 66 17.00 14.31 0.48
C ILE A 66 16.43 15.69 0.77
N GLY A 67 17.30 16.67 0.91
CA GLY A 67 16.96 18.04 1.31
C GLY A 67 17.53 18.37 2.68
N ASP A 68 17.22 19.56 3.19
CA ASP A 68 17.64 20.00 4.52
C ASP A 68 16.69 19.42 5.58
N ILE A 69 16.80 18.11 5.81
CA ILE A 69 15.98 17.36 6.76
C ILE A 69 16.86 16.80 7.87
N THR A 70 16.54 17.18 9.11
CA THR A 70 17.02 16.45 10.28
C THR A 70 16.24 15.16 10.43
N GLU A 71 16.94 14.04 10.48
CA GLU A 71 16.34 12.73 10.69
C GLU A 71 15.54 12.69 12.01
N PRO A 72 14.22 12.46 11.95
CA PRO A 72 13.42 12.44 13.16
C PRO A 72 13.66 11.14 13.93
N THR A 73 13.66 11.23 15.26
CA THR A 73 13.45 10.05 16.09
C THR A 73 11.97 9.67 16.02
N VAL A 74 11.68 8.46 15.56
CA VAL A 74 10.32 7.95 15.43
C VAL A 74 10.14 6.73 16.33
N GLU A 75 9.05 6.72 17.09
CA GLU A 75 8.63 5.54 17.83
C GLU A 75 7.71 4.71 16.94
N PHE A 76 8.07 3.44 16.75
CA PHE A 76 7.23 2.48 16.06
C PHE A 76 7.30 1.13 16.76
N ARG A 77 6.24 0.34 16.60
CA ARG A 77 6.20 -1.02 17.14
C ARG A 77 7.24 -1.87 16.41
N GLN A 78 8.28 -2.29 17.14
CA GLN A 78 9.23 -3.28 16.65
C GLN A 78 8.56 -4.66 16.58
N PRO A 79 8.94 -5.53 15.63
CA PRO A 79 8.56 -6.94 15.66
C PRO A 79 8.92 -7.54 17.01
N ALA A 80 8.00 -8.29 17.62
CA ALA A 80 8.24 -8.86 18.94
C ALA A 80 9.05 -10.15 18.85
N GLY A 81 10.18 -10.22 19.58
CA GLY A 81 10.92 -11.46 19.80
C GLY A 81 12.25 -11.59 19.05
N GLU A 82 12.93 -12.70 19.31
CA GLU A 82 14.26 -12.97 18.79
C GLU A 82 14.22 -13.82 17.50
N GLY A 83 15.10 -13.48 16.56
CA GLY A 83 15.30 -14.21 15.29
C GLY A 83 15.24 -13.30 14.07
N SER A 84 15.20 -13.91 12.87
CA SER A 84 14.92 -13.19 11.63
C SER A 84 13.47 -12.70 11.60
N SER A 85 13.20 -11.68 10.78
CA SER A 85 11.84 -11.18 10.49
C SER A 85 10.86 -12.31 10.17
N ASP A 86 11.30 -13.26 9.35
CA ASP A 86 10.46 -14.38 8.91
C ASP A 86 10.14 -15.32 10.06
N SER A 87 11.14 -15.63 10.89
CA SER A 87 10.93 -16.51 12.05
C SER A 87 9.99 -15.86 13.07
N VAL A 88 10.08 -14.55 13.26
CA VAL A 88 9.19 -13.77 14.14
C VAL A 88 7.77 -13.79 13.58
N HIS A 89 7.58 -13.52 12.29
CA HIS A 89 6.28 -13.56 11.62
C HIS A 89 5.54 -14.90 11.82
N PHE A 90 6.22 -16.03 11.61
CA PHE A 90 5.58 -17.35 11.81
C PHE A 90 5.25 -17.65 13.27
N LYS A 91 6.09 -17.20 14.22
CA LYS A 91 5.81 -17.33 15.66
C LYS A 91 4.58 -16.50 16.05
N GLU A 92 4.49 -15.25 15.59
CA GLU A 92 3.32 -14.39 15.83
C GLU A 92 2.04 -15.08 15.34
N PHE A 93 2.04 -15.62 14.11
CA PHE A 93 0.88 -16.32 13.55
C PHE A 93 0.48 -17.56 14.35
N ALA A 94 1.46 -18.40 14.71
CA ALA A 94 1.19 -19.59 15.50
C ALA A 94 0.69 -19.27 16.92
N ASN A 95 1.13 -18.16 17.51
CA ASN A 95 0.65 -17.71 18.81
C ASN A 95 -0.77 -17.14 18.74
N ALA A 96 -1.09 -16.35 17.70
CA ALA A 96 -2.42 -15.82 17.47
C ALA A 96 -3.47 -16.95 17.32
N ILE A 97 -3.15 -18.01 16.58
CA ILE A 97 -4.03 -19.19 16.43
C ILE A 97 -4.30 -19.86 17.79
N ARG A 98 -3.35 -19.81 18.72
CA ARG A 98 -3.49 -20.40 20.06
C ARG A 98 -4.19 -19.49 21.07
N GLY A 99 -4.78 -18.38 20.61
CA GLY A 99 -5.48 -17.41 21.46
C GLY A 99 -4.59 -16.33 22.08
N GLY A 100 -3.37 -16.17 21.56
CA GLY A 100 -2.52 -15.02 21.89
C GLY A 100 -2.93 -13.73 21.18
N GLU A 101 -2.08 -12.72 21.27
CA GLU A 101 -2.28 -11.42 20.62
C GLU A 101 -2.42 -11.55 19.09
N PRO A 102 -3.22 -10.67 18.44
CA PRO A 102 -3.28 -10.60 16.99
C PRO A 102 -1.92 -10.35 16.34
N THR A 103 -1.74 -10.90 15.14
CA THR A 103 -0.54 -10.65 14.33
C THR A 103 -0.42 -9.17 13.94
N MET A 104 0.81 -8.69 13.74
CA MET A 104 1.03 -7.31 13.29
C MET A 104 0.34 -7.05 11.93
N SER A 105 0.44 -8.00 11.01
CA SER A 105 -0.23 -7.96 9.70
C SER A 105 -1.57 -8.70 9.70
N ASN A 106 -2.44 -8.40 10.67
CA ASN A 106 -3.77 -9.00 10.76
C ASN A 106 -4.67 -8.65 9.56
N PHE A 107 -5.74 -9.42 9.36
CA PHE A 107 -6.68 -9.17 8.27
C PHE A 107 -7.57 -7.92 8.44
N PRO A 108 -8.20 -7.67 9.60
CA PRO A 108 -9.18 -6.60 9.75
C PRO A 108 -8.63 -5.20 9.47
N ASP A 109 -7.47 -4.87 10.04
CA ASP A 109 -6.99 -3.49 10.10
C ASP A 109 -5.73 -3.24 9.27
N TYR A 110 -5.08 -4.29 8.78
CA TYR A 110 -3.82 -4.17 8.03
C TYR A 110 -3.89 -4.80 6.64
N ALA A 111 -3.91 -6.14 6.56
CA ALA A 111 -3.77 -6.87 5.30
C ALA A 111 -4.98 -6.70 4.37
N GLY A 112 -6.20 -6.60 4.93
CA GLY A 112 -7.42 -6.33 4.18
C GLY A 112 -7.39 -4.98 3.45
N PRO A 113 -7.30 -3.85 4.17
CA PRO A 113 -7.24 -2.52 3.56
C PRO A 113 -6.04 -2.32 2.60
N LEU A 114 -4.90 -2.95 2.90
CA LEU A 114 -3.74 -2.94 2.00
C LEU A 114 -4.05 -3.65 0.68
N THR A 115 -4.65 -4.84 0.77
CA THR A 115 -5.03 -5.64 -0.40
C THR A 115 -6.10 -4.93 -1.22
N GLU A 116 -7.10 -4.34 -0.57
CA GLU A 116 -8.14 -3.51 -1.20
C GLU A 116 -7.49 -2.39 -2.03
N THR A 117 -6.54 -1.65 -1.46
CA THR A 117 -5.83 -0.57 -2.17
C THR A 117 -5.18 -1.07 -3.47
N VAL A 118 -4.46 -2.19 -3.42
CA VAL A 118 -3.78 -2.75 -4.60
C VAL A 118 -4.79 -3.22 -5.65
N LEU A 119 -5.88 -3.88 -5.22
CA LEU A 119 -6.91 -4.36 -6.12
C LEU A 119 -7.69 -3.22 -6.80
N LEU A 120 -7.90 -2.09 -6.12
CA LEU A 120 -8.49 -0.90 -6.73
C LEU A 120 -7.64 -0.34 -7.87
N GLY A 121 -6.32 -0.42 -7.75
CA GLY A 121 -5.42 -0.11 -8.85
C GLY A 121 -5.66 -0.98 -10.07
N ASN A 122 -5.75 -2.29 -9.85
CA ASN A 122 -6.05 -3.25 -10.92
C ASN A 122 -7.41 -2.97 -11.55
N LEU A 123 -8.40 -2.59 -10.75
CA LEU A 123 -9.74 -2.23 -11.24
C LEU A 123 -9.72 -0.96 -12.11
N ALA A 124 -8.94 0.05 -11.73
CA ALA A 124 -8.73 1.24 -12.54
C ALA A 124 -7.99 0.93 -13.85
N VAL A 125 -6.97 0.06 -13.81
CA VAL A 125 -6.27 -0.43 -15.01
C VAL A 125 -7.22 -1.21 -15.93
N TRP A 126 -8.04 -2.09 -15.36
CA TRP A 126 -9.01 -2.89 -16.10
C TRP A 126 -10.07 -2.03 -16.78
N SER A 127 -10.63 -1.05 -16.06
CA SER A 127 -11.68 -0.16 -16.56
C SER A 127 -11.16 0.94 -17.49
N GLY A 128 -9.86 1.26 -17.43
CA GLY A 128 -9.25 2.34 -18.20
C GLY A 128 -9.73 3.75 -17.80
N LYS A 129 -10.43 3.89 -16.66
CA LYS A 129 -10.97 5.17 -16.18
C LYS A 129 -10.75 5.34 -14.68
N LYS A 130 -11.02 6.56 -14.19
CA LYS A 130 -11.05 6.85 -12.75
C LYS A 130 -12.17 6.04 -12.09
N VAL A 131 -11.85 5.33 -11.01
CA VAL A 131 -12.81 4.64 -10.15
C VAL A 131 -12.99 5.48 -8.87
N GLU A 132 -14.20 5.97 -8.65
CA GLU A 132 -14.60 6.57 -7.38
C GLU A 132 -15.09 5.47 -6.46
N TRP A 133 -14.48 5.39 -5.28
CA TRP A 133 -14.58 4.21 -4.42
C TRP A 133 -15.21 4.52 -3.07
N ASP A 134 -16.30 3.81 -2.77
CA ASP A 134 -16.90 3.74 -1.45
C ASP A 134 -16.34 2.51 -0.72
N ALA A 135 -15.26 2.71 0.05
CA ALA A 135 -14.60 1.65 0.80
C ALA A 135 -15.49 0.98 1.86
N LYS A 136 -16.41 1.73 2.47
CA LYS A 136 -17.30 1.18 3.48
C LYS A 136 -18.27 0.15 2.89
N ASN A 137 -18.78 0.42 1.69
CA ASN A 137 -19.75 -0.44 1.03
C ASN A 137 -19.12 -1.39 -0.02
N MET A 138 -17.82 -1.24 -0.26
CA MET A 138 -17.05 -1.93 -1.30
C MET A 138 -17.69 -1.75 -2.68
N LYS A 139 -17.85 -0.49 -3.13
CA LYS A 139 -18.55 -0.14 -4.37
C LYS A 139 -17.84 0.93 -5.18
N ALA A 140 -17.85 0.77 -6.49
CA ALA A 140 -17.48 1.82 -7.44
C ALA A 140 -18.69 2.72 -7.74
N THR A 141 -18.72 3.95 -7.23
CA THR A 141 -19.89 4.84 -7.33
C THR A 141 -20.11 5.41 -8.73
N ASN A 142 -19.06 5.49 -9.53
CA ASN A 142 -19.06 6.05 -10.88
C ASN A 142 -18.86 4.99 -11.99
N ALA A 143 -18.88 3.70 -11.63
CA ALA A 143 -18.61 2.60 -12.56
C ALA A 143 -19.40 1.33 -12.16
N PRO A 144 -20.74 1.37 -12.19
CA PRO A 144 -21.59 0.24 -11.78
C PRO A 144 -21.35 -1.03 -12.62
N GLU A 145 -20.83 -0.91 -13.84
CA GLU A 145 -20.45 -2.05 -14.67
C GLU A 145 -19.31 -2.91 -14.08
N LEU A 146 -18.62 -2.40 -13.06
CA LEU A 146 -17.56 -3.11 -12.35
C LEU A 146 -18.09 -3.97 -11.19
N GLU A 147 -19.36 -3.81 -10.78
CA GLU A 147 -19.93 -4.56 -9.65
C GLU A 147 -19.77 -6.09 -9.78
N PRO A 148 -19.98 -6.72 -10.95
CA PRO A 148 -19.77 -8.17 -11.10
C PRO A 148 -18.32 -8.62 -10.94
N ILE A 149 -17.34 -7.71 -11.08
CA ILE A 149 -15.92 -7.98 -10.87
C ILE A 149 -15.56 -7.81 -9.38
N ILE A 150 -16.14 -6.80 -8.73
CA ILE A 150 -15.92 -6.50 -7.31
C ILE A 150 -16.57 -7.57 -6.43
N LYS A 151 -17.82 -7.94 -6.73
CA LYS A 151 -18.61 -8.96 -6.02
C LYS A 151 -19.11 -9.99 -7.03
N PRO A 152 -18.26 -10.94 -7.43
CA PRO A 152 -18.65 -11.97 -8.37
C PRO A 152 -19.72 -12.87 -7.78
N GLU A 153 -20.68 -13.27 -8.62
CA GLU A 153 -21.60 -14.35 -8.27
C GLU A 153 -20.84 -15.68 -8.26
N TYR A 154 -20.83 -16.35 -7.11
CA TYR A 154 -20.25 -17.67 -7.00
C TYR A 154 -21.12 -18.70 -7.70
N ARG A 155 -20.48 -19.74 -8.23
CA ARG A 155 -21.21 -20.89 -8.78
C ARG A 155 -22.07 -21.53 -7.68
N GLY A 156 -23.21 -22.10 -8.07
CA GLY A 156 -24.12 -22.77 -7.13
C GLY A 156 -23.39 -23.80 -6.26
N GLY A 157 -23.60 -23.72 -4.94
CA GLY A 157 -22.94 -24.57 -3.95
C GLY A 157 -21.72 -23.93 -3.25
N TYR A 158 -21.30 -22.73 -3.65
CA TYR A 158 -20.18 -22.00 -3.02
C TYR A 158 -20.65 -20.67 -2.42
N THR A 159 -20.15 -20.32 -1.23
CA THR A 159 -20.33 -19.03 -0.55
C THR A 159 -19.05 -18.65 0.19
N LEU A 160 -18.81 -17.34 0.35
CA LEU A 160 -17.83 -16.77 1.29
C LEU A 160 -18.48 -16.51 2.65
#